data_AF-A0A0C9R1L4-F1
#
_entry.id   AF-A0A0C9R1L4-F1
#
_cell.length_a   1.000
_cell.length_b   1.000
_cell.length_c   1.000
_cell.angle_alpha   90.00
_cell.angle_beta   90.00
_cell.angle_gamma   90.00
#
_symmetry.space_group_name_H-M   'P 1'
#
loop_
_entity.id
_entity.type
_entity.pdbx_description
1 polymer ?
#
loop_
_entity_poly.entity_id
_entity_poly.type
_entity_poly.pdbx_seq_one_letter_code
_entity_poly.pdbx_strand_id
1 'polypeptide(L)'
;MDHTMHPDLISTLRLFIQRGNLGASRVDDDSSDDEIIVSETISSSMPFSNTEQLTKNDICFETKLASGLVQTEEKDVNQCVTSIIQRSQLGPGFTTGQIRRIGNHFLPNKMKQVDKYSSKAFCGSYSKSGDLLVTAS
;
A
#
# COMPACT_ATOMS: atom_id res chain seq x y z
N MET A 1 18.17 52.45 5.28
CA MET A 1 18.60 51.09 4.91
C MET A 1 17.37 50.39 4.37
N ASP A 2 17.32 50.18 3.05
CA ASP A 2 16.18 49.52 2.40
C ASP A 2 16.23 48.02 2.70
N HIS A 3 15.25 47.54 3.46
CA HIS A 3 15.01 46.11 3.63
C HIS A 3 14.14 45.64 2.47
N THR A 4 14.78 45.29 1.34
CA THR A 4 14.13 44.53 0.28
C THR A 4 13.77 43.16 0.82
N MET A 5 12.52 43.03 1.29
CA MET A 5 11.94 41.75 1.67
C MET A 5 11.99 40.81 0.46
N HIS A 6 12.81 39.77 0.57
CA HIS A 6 13.04 38.82 -0.50
C HIS A 6 11.71 38.10 -0.80
N PRO A 7 11.26 38.02 -2.06
CA PRO A 7 9.96 37.44 -2.44
C PRO A 7 9.81 35.98 -1.97
N ASP A 8 10.93 35.30 -1.78
CA ASP A 8 11.02 33.93 -1.31
C ASP A 8 10.57 33.77 0.16
N LEU A 9 10.86 34.76 1.02
CA LEU A 9 10.47 34.76 2.43
C LEU A 9 8.95 34.94 2.59
N ILE A 10 8.34 35.78 1.76
CA ILE A 10 6.89 35.99 1.73
C ILE A 10 6.18 34.71 1.27
N SER A 11 6.78 33.99 0.34
CA SER A 11 6.27 32.72 -0.19
C SER A 11 6.31 31.62 0.87
N THR A 12 7.41 31.53 1.62
CA THR A 12 7.53 30.59 2.75
C THR A 12 6.59 30.95 3.90
N LEU A 13 6.46 32.23 4.26
CA LEU A 13 5.51 32.67 5.27
C LEU A 13 4.06 32.34 4.89
N ARG A 14 3.67 32.56 3.63
CA ARG A 14 2.34 32.15 3.14
C ARG A 14 2.13 30.65 3.19
N LEU A 15 3.14 29.87 2.86
CA LEU A 15 3.09 28.40 2.96
C LEU A 15 2.89 27.93 4.41
N PHE A 16 3.54 28.58 5.38
CA PHE A 16 3.38 28.25 6.80
C PHE A 16 2.01 28.67 7.36
N ILE A 17 1.49 29.84 6.95
CA ILE A 17 0.15 30.32 7.31
C ILE A 17 -0.93 29.40 6.73
N GLN A 18 -0.79 28.98 5.46
CA GLN A 18 -1.73 28.07 4.80
C GLN A 18 -1.71 26.65 5.40
N ARG A 19 -0.59 26.23 5.99
CA ARG A 19 -0.45 24.93 6.67
C ARG A 19 -0.83 24.98 8.16
N GLY A 20 -1.31 26.12 8.66
CA GLY A 20 -1.72 26.27 10.06
C GLY A 20 -0.61 26.11 11.09
N ASN A 21 0.67 26.17 10.68
CA ASN A 21 1.79 25.82 11.57
C ASN A 21 2.43 27.03 12.27
N LEU A 22 1.61 28.00 12.71
CA LEU A 22 2.05 29.04 13.65
C LEU A 22 1.64 28.66 15.08
N GLY A 23 2.14 27.52 15.55
CA GLY A 23 2.22 27.21 16.96
C GLY A 23 3.40 27.96 17.59
N ALA A 24 3.30 29.28 17.68
CA ALA A 24 4.19 30.11 18.47
C ALA A 24 3.40 30.73 19.62
N SER A 25 3.23 29.98 20.70
CA SER A 25 2.94 30.56 22.01
C SER A 25 3.71 29.77 23.07
N ARG A 26 4.45 30.53 23.88
CA ARG A 26 5.26 30.08 25.01
C ARG A 26 4.36 29.46 26.08
N VAL A 27 4.95 28.53 26.83
CA VAL A 27 4.46 28.06 28.13
C VAL A 27 4.35 29.27 29.06
N ASP A 28 3.17 29.49 29.65
CA ASP A 28 2.94 29.75 31.07
C ASP A 28 1.43 29.92 31.33
N ASP A 29 0.97 29.32 32.43
CA ASP A 29 -0.29 29.54 33.16
C ASP A 29 -1.43 28.49 33.08
N ASP A 30 -2.04 28.33 34.26
CA ASP A 30 -2.76 27.19 34.84
C ASP A 30 -4.29 27.20 34.57
N SER A 31 -4.89 26.00 34.53
CA SER A 31 -6.33 25.73 34.69
C SER A 31 -7.37 26.27 33.67
N SER A 32 -7.87 25.39 32.77
CA SER A 32 -9.31 25.26 32.45
C SER A 32 -9.58 24.18 31.39
N ASP A 33 -10.61 23.37 31.63
CA ASP A 33 -11.20 22.42 30.68
C ASP A 33 -11.86 23.20 29.52
N ASP A 34 -11.15 23.35 28.40
CA ASP A 34 -11.72 23.92 27.18
C ASP A 34 -11.77 22.86 26.07
N GLU A 35 -12.99 22.59 25.62
CA GLU A 35 -13.31 21.70 24.51
C GLU A 35 -12.53 22.09 23.25
N ILE A 36 -11.95 21.08 22.59
CA ILE A 36 -11.24 21.26 21.32
C ILE A 36 -12.29 21.60 20.25
N ILE A 37 -12.54 22.89 20.02
CA ILE A 37 -13.32 23.37 18.87
C ILE A 37 -12.49 23.09 17.61
N VAL A 38 -12.72 21.92 17.01
CA VAL A 38 -12.27 21.61 15.65
C VAL A 38 -13.10 22.48 14.71
N SER A 39 -12.62 23.69 14.44
CA SER A 39 -13.21 24.56 13.43
C SER A 39 -13.16 23.87 12.07
N GLU A 40 -14.33 23.45 11.63
CA GLU A 40 -14.64 22.84 10.37
C GLU A 40 -14.44 23.85 9.23
N THR A 41 -13.24 23.89 8.64
CA THR A 41 -13.03 24.42 7.28
C THR A 41 -12.06 23.52 6.52
N ILE A 42 -12.42 22.26 6.33
CA ILE A 42 -11.81 21.45 5.27
C ILE A 42 -12.47 21.89 3.97
N SER A 43 -11.86 22.88 3.31
CA SER A 43 -12.24 23.27 1.95
C SER A 43 -12.12 22.04 1.05
N SER A 44 -13.27 21.57 0.56
CA SER A 44 -13.51 20.32 -0.19
C SER A 44 -12.88 20.28 -1.60
N SER A 45 -11.82 21.04 -1.86
CA SER A 45 -11.17 21.06 -3.18
C SER A 45 -9.66 21.20 -2.99
N MET A 46 -9.04 20.14 -2.48
CA MET A 46 -7.60 19.97 -2.65
C MET A 46 -7.36 19.44 -4.06
N PRO A 47 -6.59 20.13 -4.90
CA PRO A 47 -6.10 19.53 -6.14
C PRO A 47 -5.26 18.31 -5.76
N PHE A 48 -5.61 17.14 -6.29
CA PHE A 48 -4.80 15.93 -6.12
C PHE A 48 -3.37 16.26 -6.56
N SER A 49 -2.46 16.31 -5.59
CA SER A 49 -1.06 16.58 -5.85
C SER A 49 -0.47 15.35 -6.55
N ASN A 50 0.17 15.55 -7.70
CA ASN A 50 0.81 14.47 -8.44
C ASN A 50 2.01 13.92 -7.64
N THR A 51 1.92 12.65 -7.20
CA THR A 51 2.95 11.95 -6.43
C THR A 51 3.84 11.04 -7.26
N GLU A 52 3.74 11.06 -8.61
CA GLU A 52 4.51 10.16 -9.48
C GLU A 52 6.02 10.29 -9.27
N GLN A 53 6.51 11.49 -8.93
CA GLN A 53 7.93 11.72 -8.64
C GLN A 53 8.41 10.97 -7.39
N LEU A 54 7.54 10.73 -6.39
CA LEU A 54 7.91 9.96 -5.18
C LEU A 54 8.23 8.50 -5.50
N THR A 55 7.78 7.99 -6.65
CA THR A 55 8.02 6.60 -7.06
C THR A 55 9.29 6.42 -7.89
N LYS A 56 9.95 7.52 -8.28
CA LYS A 56 11.15 7.55 -9.12
C LYS A 56 12.40 7.80 -8.27
N ASN A 57 12.65 6.91 -7.31
CA ASN A 57 13.86 6.94 -6.50
C ASN A 57 14.34 5.52 -6.16
N ASP A 58 15.59 5.44 -5.71
CA ASP A 58 16.24 4.17 -5.38
C ASP A 58 15.55 3.46 -4.20
N ILE A 59 15.00 4.23 -3.25
CA ILE A 59 14.24 3.67 -2.13
C ILE A 59 13.02 2.90 -2.62
N CYS A 60 12.25 3.47 -3.55
CA CYS A 60 11.08 2.83 -4.13
C CYS A 60 11.51 1.60 -4.95
N PHE A 61 12.60 1.70 -5.71
CA PHE A 61 13.14 0.58 -6.48
C PHE A 61 13.55 -0.59 -5.56
N GLU A 62 14.37 -0.33 -4.55
CA GLU A 62 14.82 -1.33 -3.58
C GLU A 62 13.66 -1.94 -2.81
N THR A 63 12.68 -1.12 -2.42
CA THR A 63 11.47 -1.63 -1.76
C THR A 63 10.71 -2.56 -2.68
N LYS A 64 10.50 -2.19 -3.96
CA LYS A 64 9.82 -3.05 -4.93
C LYS A 64 10.59 -4.36 -5.15
N LEU A 65 11.92 -4.30 -5.18
CA LEU A 65 12.78 -5.48 -5.35
C LEU A 65 12.72 -6.39 -4.10
N ALA A 66 12.74 -5.79 -2.91
CA ALA A 66 12.55 -6.46 -1.63
C ALA A 66 11.17 -7.10 -1.48
N SER A 67 10.12 -6.49 -2.04
CA SER A 67 8.76 -7.02 -2.02
C SER A 67 8.48 -8.07 -3.11
N GLY A 68 9.43 -8.31 -4.02
CA GLY A 68 9.23 -9.19 -5.17
C GLY A 68 8.28 -8.62 -6.23
N LEU A 69 8.14 -7.29 -6.28
CA LEU A 69 7.28 -6.57 -7.22
C LEU A 69 8.02 -6.13 -8.50
N VAL A 70 9.35 -6.05 -8.46
CA VAL A 70 10.17 -5.83 -9.67
C VAL A 70 10.12 -7.08 -10.55
N GLN A 71 9.81 -6.88 -11.83
CA GLN A 71 9.88 -7.91 -12.86
C GLN A 71 11.19 -7.72 -13.61
N THR A 72 12.10 -8.69 -13.52
CA THR A 72 13.23 -8.79 -14.46
C THR A 72 12.68 -9.40 -15.74
N GLU A 73 12.42 -8.56 -16.75
CA GLU A 73 12.35 -8.72 -18.24
C GLU A 73 11.82 -10.02 -18.89
N GLU A 74 11.68 -11.14 -18.20
CA GLU A 74 11.12 -12.39 -18.68
C GLU A 74 9.60 -12.35 -18.55
N LYS A 75 8.96 -12.03 -19.69
CA LYS A 75 7.58 -12.36 -20.08
C LYS A 75 6.70 -12.90 -18.97
N ASP A 76 5.74 -12.08 -18.52
CA ASP A 76 4.49 -12.49 -17.87
C ASP A 76 4.60 -13.75 -17.01
N VAL A 77 5.45 -13.70 -15.98
CA VAL A 77 5.40 -14.69 -14.92
C VAL A 77 4.14 -14.40 -14.13
N ASN A 78 3.02 -14.99 -14.56
CA ASN A 78 1.69 -14.96 -13.96
C ASN A 78 1.72 -14.42 -12.52
N GLN A 79 1.22 -13.21 -12.33
CA GLN A 79 1.26 -12.51 -11.03
C GLN A 79 0.45 -13.24 -9.95
N CYS A 80 -0.41 -14.17 -10.36
CA CYS A 80 -1.21 -15.00 -9.47
C CYS A 80 -0.33 -15.95 -8.65
N VAL A 81 -0.34 -15.79 -7.33
CA VAL A 81 0.37 -16.69 -6.40
C VAL A 81 0.00 -18.16 -6.60
N THR A 82 -1.27 -18.48 -6.90
CA THR A 82 -1.70 -19.85 -7.15
C THR A 82 -0.91 -20.49 -8.31
N SER A 83 -0.64 -19.73 -9.36
CA SER A 83 0.14 -20.22 -10.50
C SER A 83 1.62 -20.43 -10.16
N ILE A 84 2.18 -19.60 -9.26
CA ILE A 84 3.54 -19.74 -8.74
C ILE A 84 3.65 -21.05 -7.92
N ILE A 85 2.68 -21.30 -7.04
CA ILE A 85 2.60 -22.52 -6.22
C ILE A 85 2.40 -23.77 -7.07
N GLN A 86 1.56 -23.70 -8.10
CA GLN A 86 1.34 -24.85 -8.98
C GLN A 86 2.60 -25.18 -9.79
N ARG A 87 3.29 -24.16 -10.31
CA ARG A 87 4.52 -24.35 -11.10
C ARG A 87 5.66 -24.92 -10.25
N SER A 88 5.78 -24.51 -8.98
CA SER A 88 6.82 -25.04 -8.08
C SER A 88 6.66 -26.53 -7.76
N GLN A 89 5.49 -27.14 -8.03
CA GLN A 89 5.31 -28.58 -7.89
C GLN A 89 5.95 -29.39 -9.04
N LEU A 90 6.22 -28.74 -10.18
CA LEU A 90 6.71 -29.38 -11.41
C LEU A 90 8.14 -28.97 -11.78
N GLY A 91 8.72 -28.00 -11.08
CA GLY A 91 10.01 -27.41 -11.40
C GLY A 91 10.88 -27.21 -10.16
N PRO A 92 11.99 -26.47 -10.29
CA PRO A 92 12.77 -26.07 -9.12
C PRO A 92 11.90 -25.27 -8.14
N GLY A 93 12.25 -25.31 -6.86
CA GLY A 93 11.51 -24.63 -5.78
C GLY A 93 11.42 -23.10 -5.96
N PHE A 94 10.84 -22.42 -4.97
CA PHE A 94 10.59 -20.98 -5.08
C PHE A 94 11.88 -20.14 -5.15
N THR A 95 11.90 -19.15 -6.05
CA THR A 95 12.94 -18.12 -6.04
C THR A 95 12.73 -17.14 -4.89
N THR A 96 13.78 -16.42 -4.48
CA THR A 96 13.69 -15.40 -3.43
C THR A 96 12.61 -14.34 -3.74
N GLY A 97 12.51 -13.91 -5.01
CA GLY A 97 11.47 -12.97 -5.45
C GLY A 97 10.06 -13.56 -5.35
N GLN A 98 9.90 -14.85 -5.67
CA GLN A 98 8.62 -15.55 -5.51
C GLN A 98 8.25 -15.70 -4.03
N ILE A 99 9.18 -16.07 -3.15
CA ILE A 99 8.95 -16.18 -1.70
C ILE A 99 8.48 -14.84 -1.14
N ARG A 100 9.19 -13.75 -1.45
CA ARG A 100 8.83 -12.38 -1.01
C ARG A 100 7.44 -11.99 -1.50
N ARG A 101 7.14 -12.28 -2.77
CA ARG A 101 5.82 -12.00 -3.35
C ARG A 101 4.70 -12.80 -2.67
N ILE A 102 4.92 -14.09 -2.44
CA ILE A 102 3.98 -14.98 -1.74
C ILE A 102 3.73 -14.45 -0.33
N GLY A 103 4.78 -14.08 0.40
CA GLY A 103 4.68 -13.52 1.75
C GLY A 103 3.93 -12.18 1.82
N ASN A 104 4.00 -11.37 0.75
CA ASN A 104 3.24 -10.12 0.64
C ASN A 104 1.77 -10.32 0.21
N HIS A 105 1.37 -11.53 -0.16
CA HIS A 105 -0.05 -11.82 -0.41
C HIS A 105 -0.72 -12.27 0.88
N PHE A 106 -1.95 -11.79 1.11
CA PHE A 106 -2.85 -12.29 2.16
C PHE A 106 -3.38 -13.69 1.79
N LEU A 107 -2.48 -14.66 1.70
CA LEU A 107 -2.87 -16.05 1.53
C LEU A 107 -3.55 -16.54 2.81
N PRO A 108 -4.46 -17.51 2.70
CA PRO A 108 -4.99 -18.18 3.87
C PRO A 108 -3.83 -18.75 4.71
N ASN A 109 -3.61 -18.19 5.90
CA ASN A 109 -2.55 -18.63 6.82
C ASN A 109 -2.72 -20.08 7.29
N LYS A 110 -3.92 -20.65 7.08
CA LYS A 110 -4.27 -22.01 7.49
C LYS A 110 -4.96 -22.71 6.33
N MET A 111 -4.45 -23.88 5.97
CA MET A 111 -5.16 -24.80 5.09
C MET A 111 -6.37 -25.36 5.85
N LYS A 112 -7.55 -25.28 5.23
CA LYS A 112 -8.77 -25.93 5.72
C LYS A 112 -9.21 -26.95 4.67
N GLN A 113 -9.38 -28.20 5.08
CA GLN A 113 -10.03 -29.19 4.23
C GLN A 113 -11.50 -28.80 4.06
N VAL A 114 -11.93 -28.58 2.83
CA VAL A 114 -13.30 -28.18 2.50
C VAL A 114 -14.19 -29.37 2.15
N ASP A 115 -13.61 -30.45 1.61
CA ASP A 115 -14.35 -31.65 1.22
C ASP A 115 -13.46 -32.90 1.17
N LYS A 116 -14.08 -34.08 1.06
CA LYS A 116 -13.41 -35.38 0.89
C LYS A 116 -14.16 -36.22 -0.16
N TYR A 117 -13.48 -36.48 -1.27
CA TYR A 117 -14.02 -37.26 -2.39
C TYR A 117 -13.61 -38.74 -2.30
N SER A 118 -14.48 -39.64 -2.79
CA SER A 118 -14.18 -41.07 -2.93
C SER A 118 -13.30 -41.37 -4.16
N SER A 119 -13.33 -40.50 -5.17
CA SER A 119 -12.48 -40.51 -6.35
C SER A 119 -11.63 -39.24 -6.44
N LYS A 120 -10.69 -39.20 -7.40
CA LYS A 120 -9.83 -38.02 -7.63
C LYS A 120 -10.64 -36.92 -8.29
N ALA A 121 -10.70 -35.73 -7.67
CA ALA A 121 -11.25 -34.54 -8.33
C ALA A 121 -10.30 -34.08 -9.46
N PHE A 122 -10.87 -33.78 -10.63
CA PHE A 122 -10.13 -33.28 -11.80
C PHE A 122 -10.07 -31.76 -11.83
N CYS A 123 -11.21 -31.10 -11.62
CA CYS A 123 -11.30 -29.65 -11.59
C CYS A 123 -12.40 -29.21 -10.63
N GLY A 124 -12.39 -27.93 -10.27
CA GLY A 124 -13.44 -27.32 -9.47
C GLY A 124 -13.43 -25.81 -9.56
N SER A 125 -14.59 -25.21 -9.31
CA SER A 125 -14.77 -23.76 -9.31
C SER A 125 -15.65 -23.34 -8.13
N TYR A 126 -15.29 -22.20 -7.54
CA TYR A 126 -16.14 -21.56 -6.55
C TYR A 126 -17.19 -20.68 -7.23
N SER A 127 -18.37 -20.57 -6.63
CA SER A 127 -19.36 -19.54 -6.94
C SER A 127 -18.75 -18.13 -6.80
N LYS A 128 -19.38 -17.12 -7.41
CA LYS A 128 -18.90 -15.72 -7.35
C LYS A 128 -18.79 -15.17 -5.92
N SER A 129 -19.66 -15.61 -5.01
CA SER A 129 -19.60 -15.21 -3.59
C SER A 129 -18.58 -16.02 -2.78
N GLY A 130 -18.10 -17.14 -3.32
CA GLY A 130 -17.14 -18.03 -2.64
C GLY A 130 -17.77 -19.06 -1.70
N ASP A 131 -19.11 -19.07 -1.56
CA ASP A 131 -19.80 -19.90 -0.56
C ASP A 131 -19.97 -21.36 -0.98
N LEU A 132 -20.06 -21.59 -2.29
CA LEU A 132 -20.25 -22.91 -2.89
C LEU A 132 -19.05 -23.29 -3.74
N LEU A 133 -18.56 -24.53 -3.57
CA LEU A 133 -17.57 -25.17 -4.41
C LEU A 133 -18.25 -26.24 -5.26
N VAL A 134 -18.07 -26.19 -6.58
CA VAL A 134 -18.50 -27.23 -7.52
C VAL A 134 -17.27 -27.93 -8.05
N THR A 135 -17.23 -29.26 -7.97
CA THR A 135 -16.12 -30.08 -8.46
C THR A 135 -16.58 -31.12 -9.48
N ALA A 136 -15.70 -31.46 -10.42
CA ALA A 136 -15.85 -32.60 -11.30
C ALA A 136 -14.84 -33.69 -10.92
N SER A 137 -15.30 -34.94 -10.81
CA SER A 137 -14.57 -36.10 -10.26
C SER A 137 -14.88 -37.39 -11.01
#